data_AF-A0A7J9YYA9-F1
#
_entry.id   AF-A0A7J9YYA9-F1
#
_cell.length_a   1.000
_cell.length_b   1.000
_cell.length_c   1.000
_cell.angle_alpha   90.00
_cell.angle_beta   90.00
_cell.angle_gamma   90.00
#
_symmetry.space_group_name_H-M   'P 1'
#
loop_
_entity.id
_entity.type
_entity.pdbx_description
1 polymer ?
#
loop_
_entity_poly.entity_id
_entity_poly.type
_entity_poly.pdbx_seq_one_letter_code
_entity_poly.pdbx_strand_id
1 'polypeptide(L)' 'MRVEAVSQRFGDRVVLDEVSAVLHEHRIGVIGANGSG' A
#
# COMPACT_ATOMS: atom_id res chain seq x y z
N MET A 1 -0.61 9.50 -10.69
CA MET A 1 0.04 9.64 -9.37
C MET A 1 1.03 8.50 -9.18
N ARG A 2 2.09 8.72 -8.41
CA ARG A 2 3.15 7.74 -8.15
C ARG A 2 3.39 7.65 -6.65
N VAL A 3 3.55 6.42 -6.17
CA VAL A 3 3.88 6.08 -4.79
C VAL A 3 5.14 5.23 -4.86
N GLU A 4 6.17 5.56 -4.08
CA GLU A 4 7.47 4.90 -4.15
C GLU A 4 7.92 4.48 -2.76
N ALA A 5 8.30 3.21 -2.64
CA ALA A 5 8.90 2.58 -1.46
C ALA A 5 8.21 2.96 -0.13
N VAL A 6 6.87 2.98 -0.12
CA VAL A 6 6.12 3.33 1.08
C VAL A 6 6.09 2.17 2.04
N SER A 7 6.58 2.43 3.26
CA SER A 7 6.50 1.53 4.39
C SER A 7 5.66 2.12 5.52
N GLN A 8 4.94 1.27 6.24
CA GLN A 8 4.12 1.67 7.38
C GLN A 8 4.09 0.57 8.42
N ARG A 9 4.19 0.97 9.70
CA ARG A 9 4.18 0.06 10.84
C ARG A 9 3.40 0.62 12.01
N PHE A 10 2.76 -0.25 12.78
CA PHE A 10 2.14 0.06 14.06
C PHE A 10 2.80 -0.77 15.15
N GLY A 11 3.66 -0.14 15.94
CA GLY A 11 4.59 -0.86 16.81
C GLY A 11 5.48 -1.78 15.98
N ASP A 12 5.51 -3.05 16.35
CA ASP A 12 6.31 -4.08 15.66
C ASP A 12 5.62 -4.67 14.43
N ARG A 13 4.34 -4.35 14.19
CA ARG A 13 3.60 -4.87 13.04
C ARG A 13 3.85 -4.02 11.81
N VAL A 14 4.54 -4.60 10.82
CA VAL A 14 4.64 -4.04 9.47
C VAL A 14 3.33 -4.27 8.73
N VAL A 15 2.80 -3.19 8.15
CA VAL A 15 1.52 -3.16 7.45
C VAL A 15 1.71 -2.88 5.97
N LEU A 16 2.66 -2.00 5.64
CA LEU A 16 3.17 -1.82 4.28
C LEU A 16 4.69 -1.97 4.33
N ASP A 17 5.26 -2.69 3.37
CA ASP A 17 6.70 -2.89 3.25
C ASP A 17 7.15 -2.53 1.83
N GLU A 18 7.84 -1.39 1.70
CA GLU A 18 8.43 -0.86 0.47
C GLU A 18 7.49 -0.86 -0.75
N VAL A 19 6.21 -0.58 -0.53
CA VAL A 19 5.19 -0.64 -1.58
C VAL A 19 5.37 0.49 -2.59
N SER A 20 5.46 0.13 -3.87
CA SER A 20 5.54 1.07 -4.98
C SER A 20 4.42 0.83 -5.98
N ALA A 21 3.78 1.90 -6.45
CA ALA A 21 2.68 1.82 -7.42
C ALA A 21 2.61 3.07 -8.30
N VAL A 22 2.17 2.87 -9.55
CA VAL A 22 1.83 3.95 -10.47
C VAL A 22 0.34 3.90 -10.76
N LEU A 23 -0.34 4.99 -10.42
CA LEU A 23 -1.78 5.14 -10.50
C LEU A 23 -2.10 6.05 -11.70
N HIS A 24 -2.59 5.47 -12.79
CA HIS A 24 -2.90 6.19 -14.02
C HIS A 24 -4.34 6.73 -14.05
N GLU A 25 -5.25 6.04 -13.37
CA GLU A 25 -6.68 6.36 -13.38
C GLU A 25 -7.12 7.16 -12.14
N HIS A 26 -8.25 7.86 -12.29
CA HIS A 26 -8.88 8.58 -11.18
C HIS A 26 -9.65 7.65 -10.22
N ARG A 27 -10.00 6.43 -10.65
CA ARG A 27 -10.71 5.44 -9.83
C ARG A 27 -9.94 4.13 -9.83
N ILE A 28 -9.54 3.68 -8.65
CA ILE A 28 -8.71 2.48 -8.48
C ILE A 28 -9.33 1.63 -7.37
N GLY A 29 -9.56 0.35 -7.67
CA GLY A 29 -9.98 -0.64 -6.68
C GLY A 29 -8.78 -1.28 -6.03
N VAL A 30 -8.77 -1.35 -4.70
CA VAL A 30 -7.77 -2.07 -3.91
C VAL A 30 -8.47 -3.25 -3.25
N ILE A 31 -7.94 -4.46 -3.43
CA ILE A 31 -8.50 -5.70 -2.88
C ILE A 31 -7.44 -6.45 -2.07
N GLY A 32 -7.88 -7.14 -1.03
CA GLY A 32 -6.99 -7.90 -0.14
C GLY A 32 -7.80 -8.70 0.88
N ALA A 33 -7.14 -9.69 1.49
CA ALA A 33 -7.72 -10.41 2.63
C ALA A 33 -7.79 -9.49 3.86
N ASN A 34 -8.66 -9.82 4.83
CA ASN A 34 -8.73 -9.05 6.07
C ASN A 34 -7.36 -9.02 6.77
N GLY A 35 -6.83 -7.80 6.95
CA GLY A 35 -5.53 -7.57 7.58
C GLY A 35 -4.32 -7.67 6.64
N SER A 36 -4.49 -7.77 5.32
CA SER A 36 -3.38 -7.88 4.35
C SER A 36 -2.61 -6.58 4.09
N GLY A 37 -3.00 -5.48 4.72
CA GLY A 37 -2.40 -4.17 4.57
C GLY A 37 -3.03 -3.17 5.51
#